data_AF-A0A257XMI2-F1
#
_entry.id   AF-A0A257XMI2-F1
#
_cell.length_a   1.000
_cell.length_b   1.000
_cell.length_c   1.000
_cell.angle_alpha   90.00
_cell.angle_beta   90.00
_cell.angle_gamma   90.00
#
_symmetry.space_group_name_H-M   'P 1'
#
loop_
_entity.id
_entity.type
_entity.pdbx_description
1 polymer ?
#
loop_
_entity_poly.entity_id
_entity_poly.type
_entity_poly.pdbx_seq_one_letter_code
_entity_poly.pdbx_strand_id
1 'polypeptide(L)'
;MRAQSVAAAVVIAFGLTGPVFAQATKDVSTATSATAKPAAAKPRDVVVHYADLAQAMYTDSYLAAKEMQVAINAFIAAPSAETQQAAKNAWLKARNPYQKTEGFRFGNPVVDEWEGNVNAWPLDEGLIDYLDKSRGTSSDENPLYAANIIASKSLRIGKKTIDLTTLTPALLHQLNSAAGVESNVASGWHAIEFLLWGKDLHGTERGAGERSWTDYDPKACTNGNCDRRGQYLKGATDTLVADLKEMADDWGLKGKARVALLKKKEKAGLAVIFTGIGSLSYGELAGERMKLGLILHDPEEEHD
;
A
#
# COMPACT_ATOMS: atom_id res chain seq x y z
N MET A 1 -9.32 -18.40 -7.76
CA MET A 1 -10.61 -19.10 -7.95
C MET A 1 -11.50 -18.24 -8.85
N ARG A 2 -11.86 -18.71 -10.05
CA ARG A 2 -12.80 -18.01 -10.95
C ARG A 2 -14.04 -18.89 -11.14
N ALA A 3 -15.23 -18.32 -10.94
CA ALA A 3 -16.51 -18.91 -11.30
C ALA A 3 -17.04 -18.20 -12.55
N GLN A 4 -17.36 -19.00 -13.58
CA GLN A 4 -18.04 -18.56 -14.79
C GLN A 4 -19.55 -18.52 -14.55
N SER A 5 -20.25 -17.50 -15.05
CA SER A 5 -21.71 -17.49 -15.10
C SER A 5 -22.16 -17.36 -16.56
N VAL A 6 -22.93 -18.35 -16.99
CA VAL A 6 -23.56 -18.47 -18.31
C VAL A 6 -24.92 -17.80 -18.23
N ALA A 7 -25.24 -16.88 -19.14
CA ALA A 7 -26.57 -16.32 -19.30
C ALA A 7 -27.20 -16.84 -20.60
N ALA A 8 -28.35 -17.51 -20.47
CA ALA A 8 -29.16 -18.01 -21.57
C ALA A 8 -30.13 -16.92 -22.05
N ALA A 9 -30.24 -16.75 -23.37
CA ALA A 9 -31.20 -15.88 -24.03
C ALA A 9 -32.52 -16.65 -24.29
N VAL A 10 -33.65 -15.98 -24.09
CA VAL A 10 -34.97 -16.47 -24.52
C VAL A 10 -35.60 -15.40 -25.40
N VAL A 11 -35.82 -15.76 -26.67
CA VAL A 11 -36.61 -15.02 -27.66
C VAL A 11 -38.00 -15.65 -27.68
N ILE A 12 -39.05 -14.83 -27.58
CA ILE A 12 -40.41 -15.24 -27.96
C ILE A 12 -41.02 -14.15 -28.83
N ALA A 13 -41.38 -14.54 -30.05
CA ALA A 13 -42.19 -13.78 -30.99
C ALA A 13 -43.50 -14.55 -31.21
N PHE A 14 -44.64 -13.85 -31.18
CA PHE A 14 -45.90 -14.27 -31.81
C PHE A 14 -46.70 -13.01 -32.17
N GLY A 15 -47.32 -13.02 -33.35
CA GLY A 15 -48.08 -11.89 -33.90
C GLY A 15 -49.54 -12.20 -34.24
N LEU A 16 -50.22 -11.11 -34.68
CA LEU A 16 -51.45 -11.01 -35.51
C LEU A 16 -52.78 -11.41 -34.78
N THR A 17 -53.93 -10.71 -34.83
CA THR A 17 -54.60 -9.79 -35.80
C THR A 17 -55.79 -9.01 -35.16
N GLY A 18 -56.00 -7.74 -35.57
CA GLY A 18 -57.28 -6.98 -35.78
C GLY A 18 -58.29 -6.67 -34.62
N PRO A 19 -59.22 -5.67 -34.73
CA PRO A 19 -59.64 -4.89 -35.91
C PRO A 19 -59.57 -3.33 -35.76
N VAL A 20 -59.92 -2.69 -36.86
CA VAL A 20 -59.82 -1.27 -37.24
C VAL A 20 -60.88 -0.37 -36.56
N PHE A 21 -60.45 0.79 -36.06
CA PHE A 21 -61.30 1.97 -35.88
C PHE A 21 -60.56 3.23 -36.39
N ALA A 22 -61.31 4.07 -37.10
CA ALA A 22 -60.82 5.21 -37.85
C ALA A 22 -60.62 6.49 -37.00
N GLN A 23 -59.64 7.28 -37.45
CA GLN A 23 -59.52 8.74 -37.37
C GLN A 23 -59.39 9.46 -36.02
N ALA A 24 -58.14 9.86 -35.72
CA ALA A 24 -57.80 11.27 -35.50
C ALA A 24 -56.29 11.46 -35.75
N THR A 25 -55.91 12.02 -36.91
CA THR A 25 -54.52 12.45 -37.17
C THR A 25 -54.24 13.70 -36.36
N LYS A 26 -53.80 13.52 -35.10
CA LYS A 26 -53.00 14.55 -34.45
C LYS A 26 -51.56 14.31 -34.88
N ASP A 27 -50.97 15.30 -35.54
CA ASP A 27 -49.53 15.38 -35.76
C ASP A 27 -48.84 15.25 -34.41
N VAL A 28 -48.38 14.04 -34.09
CA VAL A 28 -47.41 13.84 -33.02
C VAL A 28 -46.10 14.32 -33.61
N SER A 29 -45.83 15.61 -33.40
CA SER A 29 -44.48 16.14 -33.53
C SER A 29 -43.60 15.32 -32.60
N THR A 30 -42.84 14.37 -33.17
CA THR A 30 -41.73 13.72 -32.49
C THR A 30 -40.71 14.81 -32.21
N ALA A 31 -40.85 15.48 -31.07
CA ALA A 31 -39.82 16.33 -30.53
C ALA A 31 -38.63 15.41 -30.22
N THR A 32 -37.71 15.32 -31.17
CA THR A 32 -36.38 14.78 -30.96
C THR A 32 -35.75 15.64 -29.88
N SER A 33 -35.81 15.21 -28.61
CA SER A 33 -35.04 15.85 -27.57
C SER A 33 -33.58 15.63 -27.95
N ALA A 34 -32.96 16.62 -28.56
CA ALA A 34 -31.52 16.64 -28.72
C ALA A 34 -30.95 16.54 -27.31
N THR A 35 -30.47 15.35 -26.94
CA THR A 35 -29.72 15.17 -25.71
C THR A 35 -28.48 16.04 -25.87
N ALA A 36 -28.49 17.20 -25.21
CA ALA A 36 -27.35 18.10 -25.22
C ALA A 36 -26.13 17.29 -24.76
N LYS A 37 -25.13 17.16 -25.62
CA LYS A 37 -23.87 16.52 -25.26
C LYS A 37 -23.34 17.25 -24.02
N PRO A 38 -23.03 16.55 -22.91
CA PRO A 38 -22.54 17.21 -21.71
C PRO A 38 -21.32 18.06 -22.08
N ALA A 39 -21.29 19.30 -21.59
CA ALA A 39 -20.17 20.19 -21.81
C ALA A 39 -18.88 19.53 -21.29
N ALA A 40 -17.77 19.71 -22.01
CA ALA A 40 -16.48 19.19 -21.58
C ALA A 40 -16.13 19.76 -20.19
N ALA A 41 -15.60 18.91 -19.31
CA ALA A 41 -15.18 19.32 -17.98
C ALA A 41 -14.11 20.43 -18.08
N LYS A 42 -14.23 21.48 -17.27
CA LYS A 42 -13.21 22.53 -17.24
C LYS A 42 -11.95 21.97 -16.58
N PRO A 43 -10.74 22.34 -17.04
CA PRO A 43 -9.48 21.92 -16.42
C PRO A 43 -9.44 22.09 -14.90
N ARG A 44 -9.97 23.22 -14.40
CA ARG A 44 -10.01 23.48 -12.95
C ARG A 44 -10.88 22.46 -12.20
N ASP A 45 -12.03 22.10 -12.76
CA ASP A 45 -12.96 21.15 -12.13
C ASP A 45 -12.32 19.76 -12.02
N VAL A 46 -11.56 19.34 -13.03
CA VAL A 46 -10.78 18.09 -13.01
C VAL A 46 -9.73 18.11 -11.91
N VAL A 47 -8.98 19.21 -11.77
CA VAL A 47 -7.93 19.34 -10.75
C VAL A 47 -8.51 19.34 -9.32
N VAL A 48 -9.66 19.98 -9.12
CA VAL A 48 -10.36 19.96 -7.82
C VAL A 48 -10.85 18.54 -7.52
N HIS A 49 -11.52 17.90 -8.48
CA HIS A 49 -12.02 16.55 -8.31
C HIS A 49 -10.90 15.54 -8.03
N TYR A 50 -9.74 15.68 -8.67
CA TYR A 50 -8.56 14.87 -8.40
C TYR A 50 -8.11 14.99 -6.93
N ALA A 51 -8.11 16.20 -6.36
CA ALA A 51 -7.76 16.40 -4.96
C ALA A 51 -8.82 15.83 -3.99
N ASP A 52 -10.11 15.91 -4.35
CA ASP A 52 -11.19 15.30 -3.57
C ASP A 52 -11.09 13.77 -3.59
N LEU A 53 -10.79 13.19 -4.75
CA LEU A 53 -10.56 11.75 -4.90
C LEU A 53 -9.34 11.29 -4.11
N ALA A 54 -8.23 12.03 -4.18
CA ALA A 54 -7.02 11.75 -3.41
C ALA A 54 -7.34 11.69 -1.91
N GLN A 55 -8.04 12.70 -1.38
CA GLN A 55 -8.42 12.74 0.03
C GLN A 55 -9.27 11.53 0.42
N ALA A 56 -10.28 11.18 -0.39
CA ALA A 56 -11.13 10.02 -0.13
C ALA A 56 -10.32 8.72 -0.11
N MET A 57 -9.44 8.52 -1.09
CA MET A 57 -8.66 7.29 -1.22
C MET A 57 -7.60 7.13 -0.11
N TYR A 58 -6.91 8.20 0.28
CA TYR A 58 -6.02 8.16 1.44
C TYR A 58 -6.78 7.98 2.76
N THR A 59 -7.99 8.53 2.88
CA THR A 59 -8.86 8.28 4.05
C THR A 59 -9.26 6.81 4.14
N ASP A 60 -9.65 6.19 3.03
CA ASP A 60 -9.96 4.75 2.98
C ASP A 60 -8.75 3.90 3.38
N SER A 61 -7.56 4.26 2.90
CA SER A 61 -6.30 3.59 3.28
C SER A 61 -6.02 3.71 4.79
N TYR A 62 -6.12 4.92 5.35
CA TYR A 62 -5.98 5.15 6.79
C TYR A 62 -6.97 4.34 7.62
N LEU A 63 -8.26 4.35 7.24
CA LEU A 63 -9.29 3.62 7.98
C LEU A 63 -9.07 2.11 7.92
N ALA A 64 -8.66 1.56 6.78
CA ALA A 64 -8.33 0.15 6.66
C ALA A 64 -7.10 -0.23 7.50
N ALA A 65 -6.08 0.63 7.57
CA ALA A 65 -4.93 0.41 8.45
C ALA A 65 -5.30 0.45 9.94
N LYS A 66 -6.28 1.26 10.35
CA LYS A 66 -6.82 1.19 11.73
C LYS A 66 -7.48 -0.15 12.03
N GLU A 67 -8.22 -0.72 11.08
CA GLU A 67 -8.79 -2.06 11.25
C GLU A 67 -7.69 -3.12 11.39
N MET A 68 -6.64 -3.02 10.57
CA MET A 68 -5.44 -3.87 10.69
C MET A 68 -4.77 -3.72 12.06
N GLN A 69 -4.64 -2.50 12.57
CA GLN A 69 -4.07 -2.24 13.90
C GLN A 69 -4.84 -2.95 15.00
N VAL A 70 -6.18 -3.01 14.93
CA VAL A 70 -6.98 -3.77 15.90
C VAL A 70 -6.66 -5.26 15.84
N ALA A 71 -6.56 -5.84 14.64
CA ALA A 71 -6.23 -7.26 14.47
C ALA A 71 -4.81 -7.60 14.95
N ILE A 72 -3.83 -6.73 14.64
CA ILE A 72 -2.44 -6.89 15.10
C ILE A 72 -2.35 -6.79 16.62
N ASN A 73 -3.03 -5.82 17.24
CA ASN A 73 -3.07 -5.71 18.70
C ASN A 73 -3.71 -6.94 19.35
N ALA A 74 -4.76 -7.51 18.75
CA ALA A 74 -5.37 -8.74 19.23
C ALA A 74 -4.40 -9.94 19.11
N PHE A 75 -3.66 -10.04 18.01
CA PHE A 75 -2.61 -11.06 17.83
C PHE A 75 -1.52 -10.96 18.89
N ILE A 76 -0.98 -9.77 19.12
CA ILE A 76 0.07 -9.56 20.13
C ILE A 76 -0.44 -9.87 21.54
N ALA A 77 -1.70 -9.52 21.85
CA ALA A 77 -2.28 -9.76 23.17
C ALA A 77 -2.60 -11.23 23.45
N ALA A 78 -2.97 -12.00 22.42
CA ALA A 78 -3.28 -13.42 22.52
C ALA A 78 -2.69 -14.19 21.31
N PRO A 79 -1.37 -14.44 21.30
CA PRO A 79 -0.72 -15.11 20.17
C PRO A 79 -1.25 -16.53 19.97
N SER A 80 -1.75 -16.81 18.78
CA SER A 80 -2.14 -18.14 18.31
C SER A 80 -2.09 -18.19 16.79
N ALA A 81 -2.21 -19.38 16.20
CA ALA A 81 -2.32 -19.52 14.75
C ALA A 81 -3.53 -18.74 14.19
N GLU A 82 -4.67 -18.78 14.90
CA GLU A 82 -5.90 -18.10 14.50
C GLU A 82 -5.76 -16.57 14.53
N THR A 83 -5.18 -16.01 15.60
CA THR A 83 -5.01 -14.56 15.73
C THR A 83 -3.93 -14.03 14.80
N GLN A 84 -2.86 -14.81 14.54
CA GLN A 84 -1.86 -14.47 13.52
C GLN A 84 -2.50 -14.43 12.12
N GLN A 85 -3.31 -15.43 11.76
CA GLN A 85 -3.98 -15.46 10.47
C GLN A 85 -4.97 -14.29 10.32
N ALA A 86 -5.65 -13.91 11.40
CA ALA A 86 -6.51 -12.73 11.40
C ALA A 86 -5.72 -11.44 11.14
N ALA A 87 -4.54 -11.28 11.76
CA ALA A 87 -3.65 -10.14 11.51
C ALA A 87 -3.14 -10.11 10.05
N LYS A 88 -2.70 -11.25 9.50
CA LYS A 88 -2.28 -11.40 8.10
C LYS A 88 -3.40 -11.01 7.13
N ASN A 89 -4.62 -11.52 7.35
CA ASN A 89 -5.78 -11.18 6.52
C ASN A 89 -6.12 -9.69 6.59
N ALA A 90 -6.00 -9.08 7.76
CA ALA A 90 -6.26 -7.65 7.94
C ALA A 90 -5.19 -6.79 7.24
N TRP A 91 -3.92 -7.22 7.24
CA TRP A 91 -2.85 -6.56 6.50
C TRP A 91 -3.13 -6.58 5.00
N LEU A 92 -3.45 -7.74 4.42
CA LEU A 92 -3.82 -7.86 3.00
C LEU A 92 -5.02 -6.99 2.64
N LYS A 93 -6.03 -6.94 3.51
CA LYS A 93 -7.20 -6.08 3.33
C LYS A 93 -6.82 -4.60 3.33
N ALA A 94 -5.94 -4.17 4.24
CA ALA A 94 -5.50 -2.79 4.39
C ALA A 94 -4.53 -2.33 3.29
N ARG A 95 -3.75 -3.26 2.72
CA ARG A 95 -2.84 -3.01 1.61
C ARG A 95 -3.57 -2.59 0.33
N ASN A 96 -4.70 -3.23 0.02
CA ASN A 96 -5.49 -2.97 -1.19
C ASN A 96 -5.92 -1.50 -1.40
N PRO A 97 -6.53 -0.79 -0.44
CA PRO A 97 -6.86 0.62 -0.63
C PRO A 97 -5.61 1.51 -0.73
N TYR A 98 -4.52 1.18 -0.04
CA TYR A 98 -3.26 1.92 -0.16
C TYR A 98 -2.67 1.83 -1.57
N GLN A 99 -2.57 0.65 -2.17
CA GLN A 99 -2.00 0.47 -3.51
C GLN A 99 -2.71 1.32 -4.57
N LYS A 100 -4.02 1.57 -4.41
CA LYS A 100 -4.77 2.45 -5.31
C LYS A 100 -4.34 3.92 -5.20
N THR A 101 -3.80 4.33 -4.06
CA THR A 101 -3.30 5.70 -3.84
C THR A 101 -2.02 5.99 -4.61
N GLU A 102 -1.31 4.96 -5.10
CA GLU A 102 -0.09 5.15 -5.89
C GLU A 102 -0.35 5.96 -7.17
N GLY A 103 -1.59 6.00 -7.67
CA GLY A 103 -2.04 6.87 -8.75
C GLY A 103 -1.86 8.39 -8.49
N PHE A 104 -1.55 8.79 -7.25
CA PHE A 104 -1.28 10.17 -6.87
C PHE A 104 0.21 10.51 -6.75
N ARG A 105 1.10 9.54 -6.97
CA ARG A 105 2.56 9.72 -6.90
C ARG A 105 3.13 10.43 -8.14
N PHE A 106 4.38 10.87 -8.02
CA PHE A 106 5.27 11.41 -9.07
C PHE A 106 4.91 12.78 -9.65
N GLY A 107 3.78 13.35 -9.24
CA GLY A 107 3.35 14.69 -9.64
C GLY A 107 3.34 15.72 -8.51
N ASN A 108 3.44 15.26 -7.26
CA ASN A 108 3.28 16.10 -6.07
C ASN A 108 4.41 15.80 -5.07
N PRO A 109 5.36 16.74 -4.86
CA PRO A 109 6.52 16.51 -3.99
C PRO A 109 6.14 16.12 -2.56
N VAL A 110 5.00 16.60 -2.07
CA VAL A 110 4.48 16.22 -0.76
C VAL A 110 4.18 14.73 -0.69
N VAL A 111 3.58 14.19 -1.76
CA VAL A 111 3.24 12.77 -1.84
C VAL A 111 4.49 11.92 -1.90
N ASP A 112 5.45 12.34 -2.73
CA ASP A 112 6.67 11.59 -2.97
C ASP A 112 7.61 11.56 -1.75
N GLU A 113 7.56 12.59 -0.89
CA GLU A 113 8.36 12.67 0.35
C GLU A 113 7.94 11.63 1.40
N TRP A 114 6.68 11.21 1.43
CA TRP A 114 6.19 10.21 2.41
C TRP A 114 6.66 8.79 2.12
N GLU A 115 6.90 8.47 0.85
CA GLU A 115 6.94 7.09 0.36
C GLU A 115 8.09 6.27 0.93
N GLY A 116 9.24 6.91 1.19
CA GLY A 116 10.38 6.26 1.85
C GLY A 116 10.08 5.75 3.27
N ASN A 117 9.05 6.29 3.93
CA ASN A 117 8.64 5.85 5.27
C ASN A 117 7.49 4.84 5.25
N VAL A 118 6.67 4.87 4.21
CA VAL A 118 5.41 4.12 4.13
C VAL A 118 5.57 2.84 3.30
N ASN A 119 6.29 2.89 2.20
CA ASN A 119 6.28 1.86 1.16
C ASN A 119 7.65 1.65 0.50
N ALA A 120 8.73 1.86 1.27
CA ALA A 120 10.08 1.59 0.82
C ALA A 120 10.29 0.09 0.58
N TRP A 121 10.97 -0.20 -0.54
CA TRP A 121 11.32 -1.53 -1.01
C TRP A 121 12.55 -1.41 -1.94
N PRO A 122 13.50 -2.36 -1.97
CA PRO A 122 13.55 -3.63 -1.23
C PRO A 122 13.78 -3.48 0.28
N LEU A 123 13.59 -4.55 1.06
CA LEU A 123 13.81 -4.57 2.51
C LEU A 123 14.88 -5.59 2.88
N ASP A 124 16.00 -5.12 3.43
CA ASP A 124 17.01 -5.98 4.05
C ASP A 124 16.48 -6.47 5.40
N GLU A 125 15.99 -7.71 5.44
CA GLU A 125 15.33 -8.25 6.63
C GLU A 125 16.28 -8.40 7.83
N GLY A 126 17.59 -8.45 7.57
CA GLY A 126 18.62 -8.61 8.60
C GLY A 126 18.76 -7.37 9.47
N LEU A 127 18.23 -6.23 9.02
CA LEU A 127 18.04 -5.05 9.84
C LEU A 127 17.06 -5.32 11.00
N ILE A 128 15.94 -6.01 10.73
CA ILE A 128 14.82 -6.12 11.66
C ILE A 128 14.97 -7.29 12.63
N ASP A 129 15.15 -8.52 12.14
CA ASP A 129 15.08 -9.73 12.96
C ASP A 129 16.09 -10.81 12.54
N TYR A 130 16.01 -11.97 13.21
CA TYR A 130 16.73 -13.17 12.83
C TYR A 130 16.34 -13.65 11.43
N LEU A 131 17.28 -14.34 10.80
CA LEU A 131 17.13 -14.98 9.50
C LEU A 131 17.71 -16.39 9.53
N ASP A 132 17.52 -17.11 8.43
CA ASP A 132 18.14 -18.40 8.23
C ASP A 132 19.68 -18.32 8.36
N LYS A 133 20.30 -19.40 8.84
CA LYS A 133 21.75 -19.48 9.09
C LYS A 133 22.58 -19.57 7.80
N SER A 134 21.97 -19.89 6.67
CA SER A 134 22.64 -19.91 5.36
C SER A 134 22.94 -18.51 4.85
N ARG A 135 22.19 -17.51 5.33
CA ARG A 135 22.50 -16.10 5.09
C ARG A 135 23.83 -15.72 5.73
N GLY A 136 24.64 -14.95 4.99
CA GLY A 136 25.91 -14.43 5.48
C GLY A 136 25.77 -13.60 6.76
N THR A 137 26.89 -13.27 7.40
CA THR A 137 26.90 -12.46 8.64
C THR A 137 27.33 -11.01 8.42
N SER A 138 27.71 -10.65 7.19
CA SER A 138 28.16 -9.31 6.82
C SER A 138 27.91 -9.03 5.34
N SER A 139 27.84 -7.75 4.99
CA SER A 139 27.84 -7.25 3.63
C SER A 139 28.82 -6.08 3.52
N ASP A 140 29.57 -6.01 2.41
CA ASP A 140 30.45 -4.87 2.12
C ASP A 140 29.64 -3.62 1.74
N GLU A 141 28.39 -3.81 1.29
CA GLU A 141 27.48 -2.75 0.84
C GLU A 141 26.56 -2.26 1.96
N ASN A 142 26.13 -3.18 2.85
CA ASN A 142 25.25 -2.84 3.96
C ASN A 142 25.92 -3.08 5.33
N PRO A 143 26.38 -2.01 6.03
CA PRO A 143 26.95 -2.15 7.37
C PRO A 143 25.93 -2.56 8.44
N LEU A 144 24.62 -2.55 8.12
CA LEU A 144 23.52 -2.95 9.01
C LEU A 144 22.94 -4.34 8.66
N TYR A 145 23.57 -5.08 7.75
CA TYR A 145 23.10 -6.36 7.20
C TYR A 145 22.73 -7.42 8.23
N ALA A 146 23.32 -7.38 9.42
CA ALA A 146 23.05 -8.30 10.53
C ALA A 146 22.67 -7.57 11.84
N ALA A 147 22.12 -6.35 11.73
CA ALA A 147 21.86 -5.48 12.87
C ALA A 147 20.84 -6.06 13.87
N ASN A 148 19.82 -6.76 13.38
CA ASN A 148 18.76 -7.40 14.16
C ASN A 148 18.27 -6.51 15.32
N ILE A 149 17.52 -5.45 14.98
CA ILE A 149 16.98 -4.47 15.94
C ILE A 149 16.20 -5.16 17.07
N ILE A 150 15.50 -6.27 16.76
CA ILE A 150 14.76 -7.05 17.75
C ILE A 150 15.70 -7.65 18.80
N ALA A 151 16.87 -8.16 18.43
CA ALA A 151 17.84 -8.71 19.38
C ALA A 151 18.76 -7.65 20.02
N SER A 152 18.79 -6.42 19.48
CA SER A 152 19.75 -5.38 19.87
C SER A 152 19.13 -4.28 20.74
N LYS A 153 19.90 -3.71 21.68
CA LYS A 153 19.50 -2.52 22.47
C LYS A 153 20.15 -1.22 22.01
N SER A 154 21.17 -1.31 21.16
CA SER A 154 21.82 -0.17 20.56
C SER A 154 22.33 -0.53 19.17
N LEU A 155 22.39 0.44 18.26
CA LEU A 155 22.90 0.26 16.91
C LEU A 155 23.97 1.31 16.60
N ARG A 156 25.13 0.88 16.11
CA ARG A 156 26.20 1.79 15.73
C ARG A 156 26.15 2.08 14.23
N ILE A 157 26.04 3.35 13.87
CA ILE A 157 26.09 3.82 12.48
C ILE A 157 27.23 4.83 12.35
N GLY A 158 28.32 4.40 11.71
CA GLY A 158 29.56 5.18 11.65
C GLY A 158 30.07 5.51 13.06
N LYS A 159 30.08 6.80 13.42
CA LYS A 159 30.50 7.27 14.76
C LYS A 159 29.35 7.41 15.76
N LYS A 160 28.11 7.33 15.32
CA LYS A 160 26.92 7.51 16.17
C LYS A 160 26.47 6.16 16.74
N THR A 161 26.03 6.17 17.99
CA THR A 161 25.33 5.04 18.61
C THR A 161 23.89 5.47 18.84
N ILE A 162 22.97 4.69 18.29
CA ILE A 162 21.52 4.89 18.38
C ILE A 162 21.00 3.96 19.48
N ASP A 163 20.18 4.52 20.37
CA ASP A 163 19.47 3.74 21.38
C ASP A 163 18.24 3.07 20.75
N LEU A 164 18.15 1.74 20.88
CA LEU A 164 17.03 0.93 20.40
C LEU A 164 16.12 0.44 21.53
N THR A 165 16.32 0.89 22.78
CA THR A 165 15.53 0.43 23.92
C THR A 165 14.03 0.64 23.71
N THR A 166 13.63 1.77 23.12
CA THR A 166 12.25 2.11 22.78
C THR A 166 12.10 2.36 21.28
N LEU A 167 11.30 1.52 20.60
CA LEU A 167 11.04 1.60 19.16
C LEU A 167 9.93 2.61 18.85
N THR A 168 10.27 3.90 18.91
CA THR A 168 9.33 5.00 18.60
C THR A 168 9.17 5.20 17.09
N PRO A 169 8.06 5.81 16.62
CA PRO A 169 7.88 6.14 15.20
C PRO A 169 9.05 6.94 14.61
N ALA A 170 9.49 7.98 15.32
CA ALA A 170 10.61 8.81 14.90
C ALA A 170 11.93 8.01 14.78
N LEU A 171 12.14 7.02 15.66
CA LEU A 171 13.30 6.13 15.57
C LEU A 171 13.19 5.20 14.36
N LEU A 172 12.02 4.62 14.10
CA LEU A 172 11.83 3.73 12.94
C LEU A 172 12.01 4.50 11.62
N HIS A 173 11.45 5.70 11.49
CA HIS A 173 11.70 6.58 10.34
C HIS A 173 13.17 6.97 10.21
N GLN A 174 13.86 7.27 11.32
CA GLN A 174 15.30 7.56 11.30
C GLN A 174 16.13 6.37 10.79
N LEU A 175 15.65 5.14 10.98
CA LEU A 175 16.33 3.92 10.56
C LEU A 175 16.04 3.55 9.10
N ASN A 176 15.03 4.17 8.45
CA ASN A 176 14.86 4.04 7.01
C ASN A 176 16.03 4.67 6.27
N SER A 177 16.53 3.96 5.25
CA SER A 177 17.70 4.32 4.47
C SER A 177 18.97 4.58 5.30
N ALA A 178 19.04 4.00 6.50
CA ALA A 178 20.14 4.20 7.43
C ALA A 178 21.48 3.81 6.79
N ALA A 179 22.53 4.56 7.14
CA ALA A 179 23.85 4.46 6.51
C ALA A 179 23.88 4.77 5.00
N GLY A 180 22.81 5.35 4.43
CA GLY A 180 22.70 5.63 3.00
C GLY A 180 22.35 4.40 2.15
N VAL A 181 21.83 3.34 2.77
CA VAL A 181 21.48 2.08 2.10
C VAL A 181 19.97 1.98 2.04
N GLU A 182 19.39 2.07 0.84
CA GLU A 182 17.95 2.17 0.63
C GLU A 182 17.18 0.96 1.17
N SER A 183 17.78 -0.23 1.10
CA SER A 183 17.17 -1.47 1.62
C SER A 183 17.08 -1.54 3.14
N ASN A 184 17.71 -0.62 3.88
CA ASN A 184 17.49 -0.51 5.32
C ASN A 184 16.10 0.09 5.57
N VAL A 185 15.07 -0.74 5.63
CA VAL A 185 13.68 -0.35 5.87
C VAL A 185 13.24 -0.85 7.24
N ALA A 186 12.87 0.08 8.13
CA ALA A 186 12.49 -0.17 9.52
C ALA A 186 11.02 0.21 9.84
N SER A 187 10.31 0.85 8.92
CA SER A 187 8.87 1.15 9.05
C SER A 187 8.13 0.86 7.75
N GLY A 188 6.82 1.11 7.76
CA GLY A 188 5.98 0.98 6.57
C GLY A 188 5.40 -0.42 6.37
N TRP A 189 4.77 -0.61 5.21
CA TRP A 189 4.04 -1.83 4.87
C TRP A 189 4.91 -3.08 4.95
N HIS A 190 6.09 -3.04 4.33
CA HIS A 190 6.98 -4.19 4.20
C HIS A 190 7.67 -4.57 5.52
N ALA A 191 7.91 -3.61 6.42
CA ALA A 191 8.38 -3.94 7.77
C ALA A 191 7.34 -4.76 8.56
N ILE A 192 6.05 -4.38 8.47
CA ILE A 192 4.96 -5.13 9.11
C ILE A 192 4.75 -6.49 8.45
N GLU A 193 4.86 -6.55 7.13
CA GLU A 193 4.81 -7.79 6.36
C GLU A 193 5.90 -8.78 6.81
N PHE A 194 7.16 -8.36 6.85
CA PHE A 194 8.26 -9.18 7.34
C PHE A 194 8.06 -9.62 8.80
N LEU A 195 7.47 -8.77 9.64
CA LEU A 195 7.14 -9.16 11.01
C LEU A 195 6.04 -10.23 11.05
N LEU A 196 5.07 -10.22 10.14
CA LEU A 196 3.98 -11.21 10.11
C LEU A 196 4.36 -12.53 9.41
N TRP A 197 5.13 -12.47 8.33
CA TRP A 197 5.51 -13.63 7.51
C TRP A 197 6.96 -14.07 7.70
N GLY A 198 7.88 -13.20 8.08
CA GLY A 198 9.32 -13.52 8.07
C GLY A 198 9.88 -13.59 6.65
N LYS A 199 11.12 -14.07 6.51
CA LYS A 199 11.78 -14.23 5.20
C LYS A 199 11.09 -15.34 4.41
N ASP A 200 10.85 -15.09 3.12
CA ASP A 200 10.48 -16.14 2.19
C ASP A 200 11.70 -16.98 1.80
N LEU A 201 11.57 -18.30 1.92
CA LEU A 201 12.62 -19.28 1.63
C LEU A 201 12.31 -20.14 0.39
N HIS A 202 11.26 -19.79 -0.37
CA HIS A 202 10.86 -20.53 -1.57
C HIS A 202 11.63 -20.14 -2.83
N GLY A 203 12.56 -19.17 -2.74
CA GLY A 203 13.25 -18.66 -3.93
C GLY A 203 12.27 -18.00 -4.88
N THR A 204 12.27 -18.39 -6.16
CA THR A 204 11.31 -17.93 -7.17
C THR A 204 10.09 -18.86 -7.30
N GLU A 205 9.98 -19.90 -6.45
CA GLU A 205 8.81 -20.75 -6.42
C GLU A 205 7.71 -20.08 -5.61
N ARG A 206 6.45 -20.45 -5.90
CA ARG A 206 5.31 -19.89 -5.19
C ARG A 206 5.40 -20.16 -3.69
N GLY A 207 5.49 -19.11 -2.90
CA GLY A 207 5.65 -19.19 -1.46
C GLY A 207 5.27 -17.90 -0.74
N ALA A 208 5.48 -17.92 0.56
CA ALA A 208 5.55 -16.75 1.43
C ALA A 208 6.37 -17.13 2.67
N GLY A 209 6.79 -16.14 3.44
CA GLY A 209 7.41 -16.41 4.74
C GLY A 209 6.50 -17.19 5.71
N GLU A 210 7.11 -18.12 6.44
CA GLU A 210 6.41 -19.07 7.33
C GLU A 210 6.64 -18.79 8.82
N ARG A 211 6.82 -17.53 9.22
CA ARG A 211 7.02 -17.16 10.63
C ARG A 211 5.88 -17.70 11.50
N SER A 212 6.23 -18.40 12.57
CA SER A 212 5.31 -18.98 13.52
C SER A 212 4.77 -17.95 14.52
N TRP A 213 3.49 -18.06 14.90
CA TRP A 213 2.89 -17.27 15.98
C TRP A 213 3.65 -17.39 17.32
N THR A 214 4.39 -18.50 17.53
CA THR A 214 5.23 -18.71 18.72
C THR A 214 6.34 -17.69 18.88
N ASP A 215 6.71 -16.98 17.81
CA ASP A 215 7.63 -15.83 17.87
C ASP A 215 7.04 -14.60 18.57
N TYR A 216 5.75 -14.65 18.91
CA TYR A 216 5.04 -13.60 19.64
C TYR A 216 4.54 -14.07 21.01
N ASP A 217 4.66 -15.37 21.33
CA ASP A 217 4.26 -15.92 22.62
C ASP A 217 5.46 -16.01 23.57
N PRO A 218 5.48 -15.25 24.68
CA PRO A 218 6.56 -15.31 25.66
C PRO A 218 6.70 -16.69 26.33
N LYS A 219 5.64 -17.51 26.35
CA LYS A 219 5.63 -18.85 26.95
C LYS A 219 6.10 -19.93 25.97
N ALA A 220 5.93 -19.72 24.66
CA ALA A 220 6.30 -20.66 23.61
C ALA A 220 7.45 -20.15 22.72
N CYS A 221 8.22 -19.17 23.20
CA CYS A 221 9.15 -18.37 22.40
C CYS A 221 10.26 -19.20 21.73
N THR A 222 10.09 -19.51 20.44
CA THR A 222 10.98 -20.39 19.67
C THR A 222 12.29 -19.74 19.24
N ASN A 223 12.28 -18.43 18.97
CA ASN A 223 13.43 -17.69 18.42
C ASN A 223 13.93 -16.54 19.32
N GLY A 224 13.56 -16.57 20.61
CA GLY A 224 13.89 -15.50 21.55
C GLY A 224 13.22 -14.16 21.21
N ASN A 225 13.41 -13.18 22.09
CA ASN A 225 12.97 -11.78 21.92
C ASN A 225 11.46 -11.61 21.57
N CYS A 226 10.59 -12.54 21.93
CA CYS A 226 9.18 -12.53 21.52
C CYS A 226 8.42 -11.27 21.98
N ASP A 227 8.63 -10.84 23.24
CA ASP A 227 8.08 -9.58 23.74
C ASP A 227 8.53 -8.38 22.89
N ARG A 228 9.80 -8.37 22.50
CA ARG A 228 10.41 -7.27 21.75
C ARG A 228 9.96 -7.26 20.29
N ARG A 229 9.71 -8.42 19.71
CA ARG A 229 9.09 -8.56 18.39
C ARG A 229 7.64 -8.08 18.39
N GLY A 230 6.87 -8.42 19.42
CA GLY A 230 5.53 -7.85 19.64
C GLY A 230 5.55 -6.32 19.78
N GLN A 231 6.52 -5.78 20.53
CA GLN A 231 6.73 -4.33 20.64
C GLN A 231 7.08 -3.67 19.30
N TYR A 232 7.93 -4.30 18.49
CA TYR A 232 8.25 -3.80 17.15
C TYR A 232 6.99 -3.84 16.28
N LEU A 233 6.32 -4.98 16.15
CA LEU A 233 5.11 -5.12 15.33
C LEU A 233 4.06 -4.07 15.69
N LYS A 234 3.85 -3.82 16.99
CA LYS A 234 3.00 -2.72 17.46
C LYS A 234 3.52 -1.35 17.02
N GLY A 235 4.79 -1.05 17.27
CA GLY A 235 5.41 0.25 16.94
C GLY A 235 5.37 0.55 15.45
N ALA A 236 5.72 -0.41 14.59
CA ALA A 236 5.64 -0.28 13.14
C ALA A 236 4.20 -0.07 12.66
N THR A 237 3.24 -0.80 13.24
CA THR A 237 1.81 -0.64 12.93
C THR A 237 1.28 0.73 13.33
N ASP A 238 1.59 1.19 14.54
CA ASP A 238 1.19 2.51 15.02
C ASP A 238 1.80 3.63 14.16
N THR A 239 3.06 3.46 13.75
CA THR A 239 3.77 4.38 12.84
C THR A 239 3.05 4.48 11.51
N LEU A 240 2.78 3.34 10.85
CA LEU A 240 2.09 3.33 9.56
C LEU A 240 0.68 3.94 9.65
N VAL A 241 -0.08 3.67 10.72
CA VAL A 241 -1.41 4.27 10.90
C VAL A 241 -1.31 5.79 11.06
N ALA A 242 -0.29 6.29 11.76
CA ALA A 242 -0.05 7.73 11.89
C ALA A 242 0.35 8.36 10.54
N ASP A 243 1.22 7.70 9.79
CA ASP A 243 1.68 8.17 8.48
C ASP A 243 0.51 8.25 7.50
N LEU A 244 -0.31 7.21 7.38
CA LEU A 244 -1.49 7.20 6.49
C LEU A 244 -2.53 8.26 6.90
N LYS A 245 -2.61 8.58 8.19
CA LYS A 245 -3.44 9.68 8.67
C LYS A 245 -2.90 11.03 8.19
N GLU A 246 -1.60 11.27 8.31
CA GLU A 246 -0.95 12.48 7.78
C GLU A 246 -1.22 12.61 6.28
N MET A 247 -1.01 11.53 5.51
CA MET A 247 -1.26 11.52 4.07
C MET A 247 -2.71 11.93 3.74
N ALA A 248 -3.70 11.41 4.47
CA ALA A 248 -5.10 11.79 4.30
C ALA A 248 -5.37 13.25 4.67
N ASP A 249 -4.81 13.73 5.79
CA ASP A 249 -4.96 15.11 6.26
C ASP A 249 -4.33 16.12 5.29
N ASP A 250 -3.24 15.75 4.63
CA ASP A 250 -2.54 16.59 3.65
C ASP A 250 -3.29 16.76 2.33
N TRP A 251 -4.23 15.86 2.04
CA TRP A 251 -5.21 16.04 0.98
C TRP A 251 -6.49 16.72 1.47
N GLY A 252 -6.63 17.00 2.76
CA GLY A 252 -7.72 17.77 3.34
C GLY A 252 -7.80 19.20 2.81
N LEU A 253 -8.89 19.90 3.14
CA LEU A 253 -9.19 21.25 2.60
C LEU A 253 -8.05 22.27 2.73
N LYS A 254 -7.24 22.15 3.80
CA LYS A 254 -6.06 23.00 4.07
C LYS A 254 -4.74 22.24 4.01
N GLY A 255 -4.77 20.97 3.61
CA GLY A 255 -3.61 20.09 3.62
C GLY A 255 -2.55 20.49 2.60
N LYS A 256 -1.28 20.17 2.89
CA LYS A 256 -0.15 20.69 2.11
C LYS A 256 -0.15 20.17 0.67
N ALA A 257 -0.55 18.91 0.44
CA ALA A 257 -0.66 18.30 -0.89
C ALA A 257 -1.76 18.94 -1.74
N ARG A 258 -2.98 19.11 -1.17
CA ARG A 258 -4.10 19.77 -1.85
C ARG A 258 -3.75 21.20 -2.21
N VAL A 259 -3.21 21.97 -1.26
CA VAL A 259 -2.85 23.38 -1.48
C VAL A 259 -1.77 23.52 -2.55
N ALA A 260 -0.75 22.65 -2.54
CA ALA A 260 0.31 22.65 -3.56
C ALA A 260 -0.24 22.42 -4.97
N LEU A 261 -1.19 21.51 -5.14
CA LEU A 261 -1.87 21.26 -6.41
C LEU A 261 -2.76 22.44 -6.82
N LEU A 262 -3.64 22.90 -5.93
CA LEU A 262 -4.64 23.92 -6.24
C LEU A 262 -4.06 25.31 -6.49
N LYS A 263 -2.83 25.59 -6.06
CA LYS A 263 -2.09 26.82 -6.40
C LYS A 263 -1.61 26.86 -7.87
N LYS A 264 -1.53 25.71 -8.54
CA LYS A 264 -1.10 25.65 -9.94
C LYS A 264 -2.20 26.19 -10.86
N LYS A 265 -1.78 26.89 -11.92
CA LYS A 265 -2.68 27.28 -13.02
C LYS A 265 -3.21 26.02 -13.70
N GLU A 266 -4.36 26.13 -14.34
CA GLU A 266 -5.10 25.00 -14.94
C GLU A 266 -4.24 23.98 -15.68
N LYS A 267 -3.50 24.39 -16.72
CA LYS A 267 -2.62 23.48 -17.49
C LYS A 267 -1.51 22.86 -16.65
N ALA A 268 -0.97 23.59 -15.68
CA ALA A 268 0.08 23.09 -14.79
C ALA A 268 -0.47 22.10 -13.75
N GLY A 269 -1.72 22.27 -13.30
CA GLY A 269 -2.41 21.30 -12.46
C GLY A 269 -2.72 20.01 -13.22
N LEU A 270 -3.18 20.11 -14.47
CA LEU A 270 -3.35 18.93 -15.33
C LEU A 270 -2.01 18.23 -15.63
N ALA A 271 -0.93 18.98 -15.84
CA ALA A 271 0.40 18.42 -16.07
C ALA A 271 0.85 17.55 -14.90
N VAL A 272 0.60 17.96 -13.65
CA VAL A 272 0.87 17.14 -12.46
C VAL A 272 0.16 15.79 -12.51
N ILE A 273 -1.13 15.78 -12.87
CA ILE A 273 -1.93 14.55 -12.94
C ILE A 273 -1.40 13.62 -14.04
N PHE A 274 -1.13 14.15 -15.23
CA PHE A 274 -0.63 13.36 -16.36
C PHE A 274 0.80 12.88 -16.17
N THR A 275 1.67 13.69 -15.56
CA THR A 275 3.01 13.26 -15.16
C THR A 275 2.91 12.12 -14.15
N GLY A 276 2.08 12.24 -13.12
CA GLY A 276 1.92 11.21 -12.10
C GLY A 276 1.51 9.85 -12.68
N ILE A 277 0.40 9.82 -13.44
CA ILE A 277 -0.08 8.57 -14.03
C ILE A 277 0.87 8.02 -15.12
N GLY A 278 1.55 8.90 -15.86
CA GLY A 278 2.55 8.49 -16.86
C GLY A 278 3.77 7.82 -16.21
N SER A 279 4.32 8.45 -15.16
CA SER A 279 5.45 7.90 -14.40
C SER A 279 5.10 6.59 -13.73
N LEU A 280 3.94 6.50 -13.06
CA LEU A 280 3.48 5.25 -12.44
C LEU A 280 3.30 4.14 -13.49
N SER A 281 2.63 4.43 -14.61
CA SER A 281 2.27 3.38 -15.57
C SER A 281 3.50 2.84 -16.31
N TYR A 282 4.36 3.73 -16.80
CA TYR A 282 5.49 3.35 -17.64
C TYR A 282 6.79 3.15 -16.86
N GLY A 283 7.15 4.12 -16.02
CA GLY A 283 8.40 4.06 -15.25
C GLY A 283 8.33 2.96 -14.20
N GLU A 284 7.37 3.07 -13.28
CA GLU A 284 7.31 2.19 -12.13
C GLU A 284 6.71 0.82 -12.46
N LEU A 285 5.44 0.77 -12.88
CA LEU A 285 4.74 -0.50 -13.03
C LEU A 285 5.35 -1.35 -14.14
N ALA A 286 5.53 -0.79 -15.35
CA ALA A 286 6.07 -1.54 -16.47
C ALA A 286 7.59 -1.72 -16.40
N GLY A 287 8.32 -0.69 -15.96
CA GLY A 287 9.79 -0.68 -15.94
C GLY A 287 10.37 -1.42 -14.74
N GLU A 288 10.06 -0.94 -13.54
CA GLU A 288 10.61 -1.51 -12.31
C GLU A 288 9.86 -2.79 -11.92
N ARG A 289 8.53 -2.73 -11.76
CA ARG A 289 7.77 -3.82 -11.09
C ARG A 289 7.41 -5.03 -11.93
N MET A 290 7.46 -4.93 -13.26
CA MET A 290 7.13 -6.04 -14.16
C MET A 290 8.36 -6.54 -14.92
N LYS A 291 9.20 -5.62 -15.40
CA LYS A 291 10.34 -5.97 -16.25
C LYS A 291 11.54 -6.42 -15.42
N LEU A 292 11.85 -5.82 -14.26
CA LEU A 292 13.01 -6.24 -13.48
C LEU A 292 12.82 -7.64 -12.90
N GLY A 293 11.68 -7.94 -12.27
CA GLY A 293 11.38 -9.31 -11.81
C GLY A 293 11.49 -10.36 -12.91
N LEU A 294 11.05 -10.03 -14.14
CA LEU A 294 11.18 -10.92 -15.29
C LEU A 294 12.63 -11.13 -15.75
N ILE A 295 13.49 -10.13 -15.64
CA ILE A 295 14.87 -10.15 -16.18
C ILE A 295 15.87 -10.64 -15.15
N LEU A 296 15.74 -10.19 -13.90
CA LEU A 296 16.69 -10.45 -12.83
C LEU A 296 16.43 -11.80 -12.17
N HIS A 297 15.20 -12.33 -12.24
CA HIS A 297 14.77 -13.52 -11.51
C HIS A 297 15.11 -13.43 -10.01
N ASP A 298 15.05 -12.21 -9.48
CA ASP A 298 15.28 -11.91 -8.08
C ASP A 298 13.93 -11.86 -7.37
N PRO A 299 13.70 -12.68 -6.33
CA PRO A 299 12.48 -12.60 -5.52
C PRO A 299 12.23 -11.21 -4.91
N GLU A 300 13.28 -10.42 -4.69
CA GLU A 300 13.15 -9.03 -4.22
C GLU A 300 12.52 -8.11 -5.28
N GLU A 301 12.40 -8.53 -6.53
CA GLU A 301 11.75 -7.75 -7.60
C GLU A 301 10.31 -8.21 -7.88
N GLU A 302 9.81 -9.16 -7.08
CA GLU A 302 8.41 -9.58 -7.11
C GLU A 302 7.54 -8.57 -6.36
N HIS A 303 6.38 -8.26 -6.93
CA HIS A 303 5.42 -7.31 -6.35
C HIS A 303 4.01 -7.92 -6.29
N ASP A 304 3.31 -7.63 -5.19
CA ASP A 304 1.93 -8.05 -4.90
C ASP A 304 0.85 -7.36 -5.76
#